data_AF-A0A3N5KNP6-F1
#
_entry.id   AF-A0A3N5KNP6-F1
#
_cell.length_a   1.000
_cell.length_b   1.000
_cell.length_c   1.000
_cell.angle_alpha   90.00
_cell.angle_beta   90.00
_cell.angle_gamma   90.00
#
_symmetry.space_group_name_H-M   'P 1'
#
loop_
_entity.id
_entity.type
_entity.pdbx_description
1 polymer ?
#
loop_
_entity_poly.entity_id
_entity_poly.type
_entity_poly.pdbx_seq_one_letter_code
_entity_poly.pdbx_strand_id
1 'polypeptide(L)'
;DLAPLAEAAHAAGALCLVVVAEPIALGLVKSPGECGADLVTGEGQGLGTGMNYGGPALGFLATREQYVRHVPGRLVGQTVDRDGRAGYVLTLATREQHIRREKATSNICTAESLIALMASIYLVGMGPQGLRAVALQNLRKAAYAKERLTKAAGCGLRFHGPTFNEFVVRTKKKPAALLGRLLRKRIVGGLELGRFYPELADCLLVCVTERKTREQIDALAAALGGGR
;
A
#
# COMPACT_ATOMS: atom_id res chain seq x y z
N ASP A 1 -12.34 -10.88 1.05
CA ASP A 1 -12.00 -11.89 2.05
C ASP A 1 -10.85 -12.71 1.51
N LEU A 2 -9.80 -12.92 2.30
CA LEU A 2 -8.58 -13.62 1.87
C LEU A 2 -8.56 -15.09 2.30
N ALA A 3 -9.34 -15.49 3.31
CA ALA A 3 -9.28 -16.85 3.85
C ALA A 3 -9.64 -17.94 2.81
N PRO A 4 -10.70 -17.78 2.01
CA PRO A 4 -11.02 -18.77 0.96
C PRO A 4 -9.93 -18.91 -0.11
N LEU A 5 -9.17 -17.84 -0.37
CA LEU A 5 -8.06 -17.88 -1.33
C LEU A 5 -6.85 -18.64 -0.76
N ALA A 6 -6.57 -18.47 0.53
CA ALA A 6 -5.53 -19.23 1.21
C ALA A 6 -5.87 -20.73 1.24
N GLU A 7 -7.11 -21.07 1.60
CA GLU A 7 -7.60 -22.46 1.60
C GLU A 7 -7.48 -23.11 0.21
N ALA A 8 -7.89 -22.40 -0.85
CA ALA A 8 -7.76 -22.90 -2.22
C ALA A 8 -6.30 -23.11 -2.64
N ALA A 9 -5.39 -22.20 -2.26
CA ALA A 9 -3.97 -22.36 -2.54
C ALA A 9 -3.38 -23.58 -1.81
N HIS A 10 -3.69 -23.74 -0.52
CA HIS A 10 -3.21 -24.87 0.28
C HIS A 10 -3.76 -26.21 -0.20
N ALA A 11 -5.02 -26.27 -0.63
CA ALA A 11 -5.62 -27.47 -1.22
C ALA A 11 -4.90 -27.92 -2.51
N ALA A 12 -4.28 -26.99 -3.23
CA ALA A 12 -3.45 -27.26 -4.40
C ALA A 12 -1.95 -27.49 -4.07
N GLY A 13 -1.57 -27.48 -2.79
CA GLY A 13 -0.16 -27.59 -2.36
C GLY A 13 0.68 -26.34 -2.65
N ALA A 14 0.04 -25.18 -2.89
CA ALA A 14 0.69 -23.90 -3.15
C ALA A 14 0.77 -23.02 -1.88
N LEU A 15 1.70 -22.07 -1.88
CA LEU A 15 1.80 -21.05 -0.84
C LEU A 15 0.92 -19.85 -1.16
N CYS A 16 0.27 -19.30 -0.12
CA CYS A 16 -0.52 -18.09 -0.25
C CYS A 16 0.37 -16.85 -0.02
N LEU A 17 0.70 -16.13 -1.09
CA LEU A 17 1.38 -14.83 -1.05
C LEU A 17 0.36 -13.69 -1.18
N VAL A 18 0.37 -12.77 -0.22
CA VAL A 18 -0.45 -11.55 -0.26
C VAL A 18 0.43 -10.32 -0.45
N VAL A 19 0.10 -9.51 -1.44
CA VAL A 19 0.75 -8.22 -1.70
C VAL A 19 -0.15 -7.09 -1.19
N VAL A 20 0.35 -6.30 -0.25
CA VAL A 20 -0.34 -5.17 0.35
C VAL A 20 0.18 -3.89 -0.29
N ALA A 21 -0.66 -3.26 -1.11
CA ALA A 21 -0.31 -2.00 -1.78
C ALA A 21 -0.45 -0.75 -0.88
N GLU A 22 -1.21 -0.85 0.21
CA GLU A 22 -1.46 0.26 1.13
C GLU A 22 -1.49 -0.28 2.58
N PRO A 23 -0.38 -0.20 3.33
CA PRO A 23 -0.27 -0.79 4.66
C PRO A 23 -1.12 -0.08 5.70
N ILE A 24 -1.53 1.18 5.48
CA ILE A 24 -2.42 1.89 6.41
C ILE A 24 -3.78 1.18 6.51
N ALA A 25 -4.24 0.51 5.45
CA ALA A 25 -5.49 -0.26 5.46
C ALA A 25 -5.51 -1.35 6.55
N LEU A 26 -4.33 -1.90 6.91
CA LEU A 26 -4.18 -2.93 7.94
C LEU A 26 -4.52 -2.42 9.36
N GLY A 27 -4.70 -1.10 9.55
CA GLY A 27 -5.27 -0.54 10.79
C GLY A 27 -6.77 -0.80 10.95
N LEU A 28 -7.47 -1.27 9.90
CA LEU A 28 -8.92 -1.53 9.92
C LEU A 28 -9.29 -2.98 9.60
N VAL A 29 -8.53 -3.64 8.73
CA VAL A 29 -8.85 -4.99 8.24
C VAL A 29 -8.04 -6.05 8.99
N LYS A 30 -8.60 -7.27 9.03
CA LYS A 30 -7.89 -8.45 9.54
C LYS A 30 -6.58 -8.64 8.75
N SER A 31 -5.49 -8.93 9.44
CA SER A 31 -4.18 -9.05 8.78
C SER A 31 -4.14 -10.26 7.83
N PRO A 32 -3.35 -10.22 6.75
CA PRO A 32 -3.25 -11.36 5.84
C PRO A 32 -2.79 -12.66 6.53
N GLY A 33 -1.92 -12.56 7.55
CA GLY A 33 -1.47 -13.71 8.32
C GLY A 33 -2.59 -14.39 9.11
N GLU A 34 -3.52 -13.63 9.69
CA GLU A 34 -4.70 -14.21 10.35
C GLU A 34 -5.72 -14.78 9.34
N CYS A 35 -5.58 -14.45 8.06
CA CYS A 35 -6.38 -14.99 6.96
C CYS A 35 -5.69 -16.17 6.24
N GLY A 36 -4.60 -16.71 6.79
CA GLY A 36 -3.94 -17.90 6.24
C GLY A 36 -2.81 -17.62 5.26
N ALA A 37 -2.41 -16.37 5.02
CA ALA A 37 -1.24 -16.08 4.17
C ALA A 37 0.04 -16.71 4.73
N ASP A 38 0.88 -17.25 3.84
CA ASP A 38 2.21 -17.80 4.14
C ASP A 38 3.31 -16.74 4.05
N LEU A 39 3.14 -15.84 3.09
CA LEU A 39 4.01 -14.70 2.84
C LEU A 39 3.16 -13.45 2.66
N VAL A 40 3.63 -12.34 3.22
CA VAL A 40 3.03 -11.02 3.05
C VAL A 40 4.13 -10.07 2.65
N THR A 41 3.94 -9.38 1.54
CA THR A 41 4.86 -8.32 1.11
C THR A 41 4.08 -7.09 0.73
N GLY A 42 4.75 -5.97 0.56
CA GLY A 42 4.10 -4.73 0.20
C GLY A 42 5.07 -3.56 0.19
N GLU A 43 4.50 -2.44 -0.18
CA GLU A 43 5.17 -1.15 -0.09
C GLU A 43 4.83 -0.50 1.26
N GLY A 44 5.73 0.35 1.75
CA GLY A 44 5.68 0.98 3.05
C GLY A 44 5.74 2.50 3.00
N GLN A 45 5.60 3.13 1.82
CA GLN A 45 5.79 4.57 1.66
C GLN A 45 4.82 5.37 2.53
N GLY A 46 3.57 4.90 2.64
CA GLY A 46 2.54 5.48 3.50
C GLY A 46 2.89 5.51 5.00
N LEU A 47 3.90 4.75 5.43
CA LEU A 47 4.35 4.68 6.83
C LEU A 47 5.33 5.81 7.17
N GLY A 48 4.94 7.05 6.91
CA GLY A 48 5.69 8.23 7.36
C GLY A 48 6.86 8.65 6.48
N THR A 49 6.89 8.23 5.21
CA THR A 49 7.92 8.64 4.24
C THR A 49 7.33 9.50 3.12
N GLY A 50 8.15 10.31 2.46
CA GLY A 50 7.70 11.17 1.35
C GLY A 50 7.62 10.41 0.01
N MET A 51 6.78 10.88 -0.92
CA MET A 51 6.69 10.28 -2.26
C MET A 51 8.00 10.39 -3.05
N ASN A 52 8.76 11.47 -2.85
CA ASN A 52 10.12 11.70 -3.40
C ASN A 52 10.29 11.33 -4.90
N TYR A 53 9.23 11.48 -5.69
CA TYR A 53 9.19 11.08 -7.11
C TYR A 53 9.60 9.62 -7.38
N GLY A 54 9.33 8.71 -6.43
CA GLY A 54 9.56 7.27 -6.57
C GLY A 54 10.41 6.64 -5.48
N GLY A 55 11.14 7.43 -4.68
CA GLY A 55 11.88 6.89 -3.54
C GLY A 55 12.99 7.78 -2.99
N PRO A 56 13.77 7.29 -2.02
CA PRO A 56 13.73 5.91 -1.50
C PRO A 56 12.44 5.63 -0.69
N ALA A 57 11.92 4.41 -0.83
CA ALA A 57 10.71 3.92 -0.16
C ALA A 57 11.00 2.55 0.48
N LEU A 58 10.20 2.16 1.47
CA LEU A 58 10.36 0.87 2.14
C LEU A 58 9.53 -0.21 1.43
N GLY A 59 10.11 -1.38 1.20
CA GLY A 59 9.34 -2.62 1.01
C GLY A 59 9.37 -3.44 2.29
N PHE A 60 8.30 -4.17 2.59
CA PHE A 60 8.29 -5.13 3.69
C PHE A 60 8.04 -6.55 3.19
N LEU A 61 8.55 -7.52 3.95
CA LEU A 61 8.33 -8.94 3.71
C LEU A 61 8.22 -9.64 5.06
N ALA A 62 7.09 -10.31 5.28
CA ALA A 62 6.80 -11.15 6.42
C ALA A 62 6.44 -12.55 5.94
N THR A 63 6.72 -13.56 6.76
CA THR A 63 6.41 -14.96 6.43
C THR A 63 6.14 -15.77 7.69
N ARG A 64 5.58 -16.98 7.53
CA ARG A 64 5.52 -17.99 8.59
C ARG A 64 6.92 -18.38 9.03
N GLU A 65 7.08 -18.72 10.30
CA GLU A 65 8.36 -19.08 10.90
C GLU A 65 9.10 -20.21 10.14
N GLN A 66 8.36 -21.21 9.67
CA GLN A 66 8.94 -22.33 8.90
C GLN A 66 9.70 -21.92 7.64
N TYR A 67 9.42 -20.73 7.08
CA TYR A 67 10.08 -20.21 5.88
C TYR A 67 11.19 -19.20 6.17
N VAL A 68 11.47 -18.88 7.45
CA VAL A 68 12.45 -17.84 7.82
C VAL A 68 13.84 -18.06 7.22
N ARG A 69 14.22 -19.34 7.01
CA ARG A 69 15.51 -19.71 6.40
C ARG A 69 15.62 -19.36 4.90
N HIS A 70 14.49 -19.07 4.25
CA HIS A 70 14.41 -18.71 2.83
C HIS A 70 14.22 -17.21 2.59
N VAL A 71 14.03 -16.41 3.66
CA VAL A 71 13.79 -14.97 3.53
C VAL A 71 15.02 -14.28 2.93
N PRO A 72 14.85 -13.37 1.95
CA PRO A 72 15.92 -12.53 1.43
C PRO A 72 16.31 -11.42 2.40
N GLY A 73 17.58 -11.00 2.34
CA GLY A 73 18.08 -9.86 3.10
C GLY A 73 18.26 -10.10 4.60
N ARG A 74 18.44 -8.99 5.30
CA ARG A 74 18.89 -8.94 6.70
C ARG A 74 17.73 -9.22 7.66
N LEU A 75 18.02 -9.97 8.73
CA LEU A 75 17.10 -10.18 9.85
C LEU A 75 17.80 -9.79 11.15
N VAL A 76 17.13 -8.99 11.98
CA VAL A 76 17.60 -8.66 13.33
C VAL A 76 17.01 -9.66 14.31
N GLY A 77 17.85 -10.26 15.14
CA GLY A 77 17.44 -11.18 16.22
C GLY A 77 17.97 -10.72 17.57
N GLN A 78 17.18 -10.95 18.62
CA GLN A 78 17.60 -10.74 20.00
C GLN A 78 18.57 -11.85 20.43
N THR A 79 19.59 -11.49 21.20
CA THR A 79 20.56 -12.38 21.82
C THR A 79 21.00 -11.81 23.18
N VAL A 80 22.01 -12.41 23.81
CA VAL A 80 22.60 -11.92 25.06
C VAL A 80 24.10 -11.67 24.90
N ASP A 81 24.62 -10.64 25.56
CA ASP A 81 26.05 -10.40 25.65
C ASP A 81 26.73 -11.32 26.69
N ARG A 82 28.04 -11.16 26.89
CA ARG A 82 28.83 -11.94 27.86
C ARG A 82 28.36 -11.77 29.31
N ASP A 83 27.73 -10.64 29.63
CA ASP A 83 27.23 -10.32 30.98
C ASP A 83 25.75 -10.71 31.13
N GLY A 84 25.15 -11.38 30.13
CA GLY A 84 23.75 -11.79 30.12
C GLY A 84 22.75 -10.68 29.77
N ARG A 85 23.22 -9.51 29.31
CA ARG A 85 22.34 -8.39 28.92
C ARG A 85 21.77 -8.61 27.53
N ALA A 86 20.52 -8.23 27.33
CA ALA A 86 19.87 -8.32 26.01
C ALA A 86 20.58 -7.43 24.98
N GLY A 87 20.87 -8.00 23.82
CA GLY A 87 21.41 -7.31 22.65
C GLY A 87 20.71 -7.75 21.36
N TYR A 88 20.96 -7.04 20.27
CA TYR A 88 20.37 -7.34 18.96
C TYR A 88 21.47 -7.43 17.90
N VAL A 89 21.42 -8.47 17.07
CA VAL A 89 22.41 -8.74 16.03
C VAL A 89 21.74 -9.12 14.72
N LEU A 90 22.47 -8.99 13.61
CA LEU A 90 22.06 -9.64 12.37
C LEU A 90 22.17 -11.16 12.53
N THR A 91 21.05 -11.85 12.40
CA THR A 91 20.95 -13.29 12.59
C THR A 91 20.67 -14.02 11.28
N LEU A 92 20.94 -15.34 11.27
CA LEU A 92 20.79 -16.19 10.08
C LEU A 92 21.54 -15.62 8.85
N ALA A 93 22.67 -14.93 9.08
CA ALA A 93 23.44 -14.26 8.02
C ALA A 93 23.98 -15.21 6.96
N THR A 94 24.03 -16.52 7.24
CA THR A 94 24.41 -17.56 6.28
C THR A 94 23.52 -17.61 5.04
N ARG A 95 22.32 -16.99 5.08
CA ARG A 95 21.43 -16.84 3.92
C ARG A 95 21.92 -15.80 2.91
N GLU A 96 22.74 -14.84 3.34
CA GLU A 96 23.07 -13.63 2.59
C GLU A 96 24.27 -13.80 1.65
N GLN A 97 24.34 -12.92 0.65
CA GLN A 97 25.34 -12.98 -0.43
C GLN A 97 26.80 -12.94 0.04
N HIS A 98 27.09 -12.26 1.15
CA HIS A 98 28.45 -12.15 1.68
C HIS A 98 29.01 -13.46 2.27
N ILE A 99 28.14 -14.44 2.56
CA ILE A 99 28.53 -15.79 3.00
C ILE A 99 28.28 -16.81 1.90
N ARG A 100 27.07 -16.82 1.33
CA ARG A 100 26.60 -17.88 0.43
C ARG A 100 26.78 -17.61 -1.06
N ARG A 101 27.14 -16.39 -1.44
CA ARG A 101 27.37 -15.97 -2.83
C ARG A 101 26.21 -16.37 -3.75
N GLU A 102 26.46 -17.15 -4.80
CA GLU A 102 25.46 -17.62 -5.75
C GLU A 102 24.38 -18.53 -5.13
N LYS A 103 24.62 -19.10 -3.95
CA LYS A 103 23.64 -19.93 -3.21
C LYS A 103 22.83 -19.14 -2.19
N ALA A 104 23.00 -17.81 -2.15
CA ALA A 104 22.26 -16.94 -1.25
C ALA A 104 20.77 -16.89 -1.62
N THR A 105 19.92 -16.52 -0.66
CA THR A 105 18.47 -16.39 -0.89
C THR A 105 18.11 -15.21 -1.78
N SER A 106 19.01 -14.24 -1.94
CA SER A 106 18.91 -13.09 -2.83
C SER A 106 20.28 -12.43 -3.01
N ASN A 107 20.43 -11.63 -4.07
CA ASN A 107 21.59 -10.77 -4.30
C ASN A 107 21.54 -9.45 -3.52
N ILE A 108 20.46 -9.17 -2.76
CA ILE A 108 20.32 -7.92 -1.99
C ILE A 108 21.46 -7.74 -0.98
N CYS A 109 21.97 -6.50 -0.88
CA CYS A 109 23.06 -6.15 0.04
C CYS A 109 22.78 -4.82 0.75
N THR A 110 22.82 -3.71 0.01
CA THR A 110 22.22 -2.44 0.45
C THR A 110 20.71 -2.59 0.35
N ALA A 111 20.03 -2.18 1.41
CA ALA A 111 18.58 -2.13 1.50
C ALA A 111 18.17 -0.78 2.09
N GLU A 112 16.90 -0.63 2.45
CA GLU A 112 16.31 0.66 2.84
C GLU A 112 16.29 0.85 4.36
N SER A 113 17.40 0.56 5.04
CA SER A 113 17.45 0.55 6.53
C SER A 113 17.12 1.89 7.17
N LEU A 114 17.52 3.01 6.55
CA LEU A 114 17.16 4.35 7.04
C LEU A 114 15.65 4.59 6.94
N ILE A 115 15.05 4.18 5.84
CA ILE A 115 13.61 4.33 5.60
C ILE A 115 12.81 3.38 6.50
N ALA A 116 13.32 2.17 6.74
CA ALA A 116 12.76 1.23 7.72
C ALA A 116 12.79 1.81 9.14
N LEU A 117 13.84 2.53 9.53
CA LEU A 117 13.92 3.23 10.82
C LEU A 117 12.88 4.36 10.90
N MET A 118 12.73 5.17 9.84
CA MET A 118 11.69 6.20 9.78
C MET A 118 10.29 5.61 9.92
N ALA A 119 10.00 4.52 9.20
CA ALA A 119 8.72 3.82 9.31
C ALA A 119 8.48 3.24 10.71
N SER A 120 9.53 2.74 11.37
CA SER A 120 9.46 2.26 12.75
C SER A 120 9.12 3.40 13.72
N ILE A 121 9.76 4.56 13.57
CA ILE A 121 9.46 5.76 14.37
C ILE A 121 8.00 6.21 14.14
N TYR A 122 7.54 6.21 12.88
CA TYR A 122 6.15 6.53 12.54
C TYR A 122 5.18 5.55 13.24
N LEU A 123 5.39 4.25 13.11
CA LEU A 123 4.51 3.23 13.71
C LEU A 123 4.49 3.31 15.24
N VAL A 124 5.63 3.53 15.88
CA VAL A 124 5.72 3.73 17.34
C VAL A 124 5.00 5.00 17.77
N GLY A 125 5.19 6.11 17.04
CA GLY A 125 4.55 7.39 17.34
C GLY A 125 3.04 7.38 17.13
N MET A 126 2.56 6.69 16.10
CA MET A 126 1.12 6.52 15.84
C MET A 126 0.47 5.55 16.83
N GLY A 127 1.16 4.46 17.16
CA GLY A 127 0.57 3.34 17.90
C GLY A 127 -0.64 2.72 17.18
N PRO A 128 -1.27 1.69 17.78
CA PRO A 128 -2.41 1.02 17.17
C PRO A 128 -3.63 1.93 17.01
N GLN A 129 -3.87 2.83 17.96
CA GLN A 129 -5.01 3.76 17.90
C GLN A 129 -4.82 4.82 16.82
N GLY A 130 -3.62 5.40 16.70
CA GLY A 130 -3.33 6.39 15.67
C GLY A 130 -3.36 5.78 14.27
N LEU A 131 -2.80 4.59 14.09
CA LEU A 131 -2.86 3.88 12.81
C LEU A 131 -4.32 3.62 12.40
N ARG A 132 -5.14 3.12 13.32
CA ARG A 132 -6.58 2.94 13.11
C ARG A 132 -7.28 4.26 12.78
N ALA A 133 -6.95 5.35 13.46
CA ALA A 133 -7.55 6.66 13.23
C ALA A 133 -7.24 7.20 11.83
N VAL A 134 -5.97 7.13 11.38
CA VAL A 134 -5.57 7.55 10.03
C VAL A 134 -6.22 6.67 8.97
N ALA A 135 -6.26 5.35 9.18
CA ALA A 135 -6.95 4.45 8.28
C ALA A 135 -8.45 4.79 8.16
N LEU A 136 -9.11 5.11 9.27
CA LEU A 136 -10.51 5.53 9.25
C LEU A 136 -10.70 6.88 8.56
N GLN A 137 -9.76 7.82 8.69
CA GLN A 137 -9.79 9.08 7.93
C GLN A 137 -9.71 8.82 6.43
N ASN A 138 -8.80 7.97 6.00
CA ASN A 138 -8.64 7.55 4.61
C ASN A 138 -9.95 6.97 4.04
N LEU A 139 -10.52 5.99 4.74
CA LEU A 139 -11.77 5.35 4.34
C LEU A 139 -12.94 6.36 4.26
N ARG A 140 -13.10 7.22 5.29
CA ARG A 140 -14.18 8.22 5.33
C ARG A 140 -14.05 9.29 4.24
N LYS A 141 -12.83 9.79 4.00
CA LYS A 141 -12.57 10.79 2.96
C LYS A 141 -12.77 10.20 1.57
N ALA A 142 -12.38 8.95 1.35
CA ALA A 142 -12.66 8.26 0.09
C ALA A 142 -14.17 8.02 -0.11
N ALA A 143 -14.90 7.62 0.93
CA ALA A 143 -16.37 7.51 0.86
C ALA A 143 -17.04 8.85 0.52
N TYR A 144 -16.62 9.93 1.19
CA TYR A 144 -17.10 11.28 0.88
C TYR A 144 -16.77 11.68 -0.57
N ALA A 145 -15.56 11.39 -1.04
CA ALA A 145 -15.16 11.67 -2.42
C ALA A 145 -16.00 10.88 -3.44
N LYS A 146 -16.28 9.59 -3.19
CA LYS A 146 -17.20 8.79 -4.04
C LYS A 146 -18.57 9.45 -4.14
N GLU A 147 -19.14 9.88 -3.02
CA GLU A 147 -20.45 10.55 -3.00
C GLU A 147 -20.42 11.85 -3.82
N ARG A 148 -19.39 12.68 -3.62
CA ARG A 148 -19.26 13.96 -4.36
C ARG A 148 -19.03 13.76 -5.85
N LEU A 149 -18.22 12.78 -6.22
CA LEU A 149 -17.87 12.51 -7.61
C LEU A 149 -19.02 11.85 -8.38
N THR A 150 -19.80 10.98 -7.75
CA THR A 150 -20.99 10.38 -8.39
C THR A 150 -22.13 11.38 -8.61
N LYS A 151 -22.21 12.43 -7.80
CA LYS A 151 -23.14 13.56 -8.01
C LYS A 151 -22.68 14.51 -9.14
N ALA A 152 -21.42 14.43 -9.58
CA ALA A 152 -20.90 15.26 -10.65
C ALA A 152 -21.40 14.78 -12.02
N ALA A 153 -21.86 15.70 -12.87
CA ALA A 153 -22.43 15.33 -14.16
C ALA A 153 -21.41 14.59 -15.06
N GLY A 154 -21.81 13.41 -15.54
CA GLY A 154 -20.96 12.59 -16.40
C GLY A 154 -19.89 11.78 -15.65
N CYS A 155 -19.99 11.67 -14.32
CA CYS A 155 -19.17 10.78 -13.50
C CYS A 155 -20.03 9.68 -12.87
N GLY A 156 -19.45 8.51 -12.68
CA GLY A 156 -20.08 7.38 -11.99
C GLY A 156 -19.03 6.43 -11.44
N LEU A 157 -19.41 5.52 -10.53
CA LEU A 157 -18.49 4.46 -10.10
C LEU A 157 -18.45 3.35 -11.15
N ARG A 158 -17.25 2.85 -11.46
CA ARG A 158 -17.08 1.69 -12.35
C ARG A 158 -17.36 0.37 -11.63
N PHE A 159 -17.04 0.32 -10.33
CA PHE A 159 -17.18 -0.85 -9.47
C PHE A 159 -17.89 -0.47 -8.17
N HIS A 160 -18.72 -1.38 -7.66
CA HIS A 160 -19.54 -1.16 -6.46
C HIS A 160 -19.08 -1.95 -5.23
N GLY A 161 -18.00 -2.73 -5.36
CA GLY A 161 -17.43 -3.48 -4.24
C GLY A 161 -16.82 -2.58 -3.15
N PRO A 162 -16.50 -3.16 -1.97
CA PRO A 162 -15.79 -2.44 -0.92
C PRO A 162 -14.44 -1.93 -1.41
N THR A 163 -14.08 -0.71 -1.04
CA THR A 163 -12.74 -0.18 -1.28
C THR A 163 -12.26 0.63 -0.08
N PHE A 164 -10.94 0.82 0.03
CA PHE A 164 -10.32 1.60 1.10
C PHE A 164 -10.19 3.08 0.71
N ASN A 165 -9.01 3.54 0.32
CA ASN A 165 -8.72 4.91 -0.09
C ASN A 165 -8.71 5.12 -1.61
N GLU A 166 -8.74 4.04 -2.39
CA GLU A 166 -8.77 4.08 -3.85
C GLU A 166 -10.09 3.57 -4.42
N PHE A 167 -10.52 4.14 -5.54
CA PHE A 167 -11.70 3.69 -6.27
C PHE A 167 -11.68 4.18 -7.72
N VAL A 168 -12.45 3.51 -8.57
CA VAL A 168 -12.49 3.79 -10.01
C VAL A 168 -13.73 4.59 -10.37
N VAL A 169 -13.49 5.76 -10.97
CA VAL A 169 -14.53 6.66 -11.47
C VAL A 169 -14.57 6.56 -12.98
N ARG A 170 -15.73 6.16 -13.50
CA ARG A 170 -16.06 6.24 -14.91
C ARG A 170 -16.43 7.68 -15.27
N THR A 171 -15.98 8.15 -16.43
CA THR A 171 -16.23 9.51 -16.93
C THR A 171 -16.76 9.49 -18.36
N LYS A 172 -17.78 10.30 -18.65
CA LYS A 172 -18.35 10.43 -20.00
C LYS A 172 -17.37 11.07 -21.00
N LYS A 173 -16.52 12.00 -20.52
CA LYS A 173 -15.45 12.61 -21.32
C LYS A 173 -14.18 11.76 -21.21
N LYS A 174 -13.32 11.79 -22.23
CA LYS A 174 -12.04 11.07 -22.21
C LYS A 174 -11.18 11.52 -21.01
N PRO A 175 -10.68 10.58 -20.18
CA PRO A 175 -9.84 10.89 -19.01
C PRO A 175 -8.67 11.84 -19.31
N ALA A 176 -7.88 11.60 -20.37
CA ALA A 176 -6.78 12.48 -20.76
C ALA A 176 -7.18 13.97 -20.90
N ALA A 177 -8.31 14.26 -21.54
CA ALA A 177 -8.80 15.63 -21.72
C ALA A 177 -9.26 16.26 -20.39
N LEU A 178 -9.89 15.47 -19.52
CA LEU A 178 -10.28 15.90 -18.18
C LEU A 178 -9.06 16.22 -17.32
N LEU A 179 -8.07 15.33 -17.29
CA LEU A 179 -6.81 15.51 -16.56
C LEU A 179 -6.07 16.75 -17.04
N GLY A 180 -5.97 16.98 -18.35
CA GLY A 180 -5.36 18.20 -18.89
C GLY A 180 -6.05 19.49 -18.40
N ARG A 181 -7.38 19.48 -18.25
CA ARG A 181 -8.14 20.61 -17.69
C ARG A 181 -7.91 20.77 -16.18
N LEU A 182 -7.86 19.66 -15.44
CA LEU A 182 -7.60 19.66 -13.99
C LEU A 182 -6.20 20.18 -13.68
N LEU A 183 -5.19 19.78 -14.47
CA LEU A 183 -3.81 20.24 -14.31
C LEU A 183 -3.68 21.76 -14.48
N ARG A 184 -4.42 22.39 -15.41
CA ARG A 184 -4.47 23.86 -15.52
C ARG A 184 -5.00 24.54 -14.26
N LYS A 185 -5.80 23.84 -13.45
CA LYS A 185 -6.30 24.28 -12.13
C LYS A 185 -5.42 23.78 -10.98
N ARG A 186 -4.25 23.20 -11.27
CA ARG A 186 -3.33 22.57 -10.30
C ARG A 186 -3.96 21.42 -9.51
N ILE A 187 -4.87 20.68 -10.13
CA ILE A 187 -5.53 19.50 -9.55
C ILE A 187 -4.99 18.24 -10.24
N VAL A 188 -4.47 17.30 -9.45
CA VAL A 188 -4.14 15.93 -9.91
C VAL A 188 -5.40 15.08 -9.75
N GLY A 189 -6.03 14.73 -10.87
CA GLY A 189 -7.35 14.09 -10.89
C GLY A 189 -7.37 12.57 -10.70
N GLY A 190 -6.21 11.93 -10.60
CA GLY A 190 -6.06 10.48 -10.56
C GLY A 190 -5.28 9.93 -11.74
N LEU A 191 -5.25 8.60 -11.87
CA LEU A 191 -4.55 7.87 -12.91
C LEU A 191 -5.52 7.44 -14.02
N GLU A 192 -5.19 7.75 -15.27
CA GLU A 192 -5.92 7.25 -16.43
C GLU A 192 -5.66 5.76 -16.63
N LEU A 193 -6.70 4.94 -16.44
CA LEU A 193 -6.57 3.48 -16.48
C LEU A 193 -6.45 2.94 -17.91
N GLY A 194 -6.98 3.65 -18.90
CA GLY A 194 -6.89 3.27 -20.33
C GLY A 194 -5.48 3.06 -20.86
N ARG A 195 -4.47 3.62 -20.19
CA ARG A 195 -3.04 3.43 -20.52
C ARG A 195 -2.53 2.02 -20.23
N PHE A 196 -3.18 1.30 -19.32
CA PHE A 196 -2.80 -0.03 -18.84
C PHE A 196 -3.87 -1.08 -19.16
N TYR A 197 -5.14 -0.66 -19.17
CA TYR A 197 -6.31 -1.52 -19.34
C TYR A 197 -7.26 -0.90 -20.39
N PRO A 198 -7.21 -1.33 -21.66
CA PRO A 198 -8.05 -0.77 -22.73
C PRO A 198 -9.55 -0.79 -22.43
N GLU A 199 -10.04 -1.80 -21.69
CA GLU A 199 -11.42 -1.95 -21.25
C GLU A 199 -11.85 -0.93 -20.18
N LEU A 200 -10.90 -0.17 -19.61
CA LEU A 200 -11.10 0.92 -18.66
C LEU A 200 -10.70 2.28 -19.26
N ALA A 201 -10.76 2.43 -20.59
CA ALA A 201 -10.38 3.65 -21.31
C ALA A 201 -11.17 4.91 -20.92
N ASP A 202 -12.37 4.75 -20.36
CA ASP A 202 -13.21 5.84 -19.87
C ASP A 202 -13.13 6.03 -18.34
N CYS A 203 -12.11 5.46 -17.68
CA CYS A 203 -11.99 5.42 -16.23
C CYS A 203 -10.74 6.12 -15.69
N LEU A 204 -10.91 6.71 -14.50
CA LEU A 204 -9.86 7.26 -13.65
C LEU A 204 -9.79 6.48 -12.33
N LEU A 205 -8.58 6.07 -11.92
CA LEU A 205 -8.32 5.62 -10.55
C LEU A 205 -8.05 6.84 -9.67
N VAL A 206 -8.88 7.02 -8.65
CA VAL A 206 -8.80 8.14 -7.70
C VAL A 206 -8.37 7.59 -6.36
N CYS A 207 -7.34 8.21 -5.76
CA CYS A 207 -6.83 7.91 -4.43
C CYS A 207 -7.02 9.12 -3.51
N VAL A 208 -7.62 8.91 -2.33
CA VAL A 208 -7.90 9.96 -1.34
C VAL A 208 -7.31 9.58 0.01
N THR A 209 -6.24 10.27 0.38
CA THR A 209 -5.52 10.03 1.64
C THR A 209 -5.85 11.05 2.74
N GLU A 210 -5.28 10.88 3.93
CA GLU A 210 -5.50 11.70 5.12
C GLU A 210 -5.01 13.13 4.89
N ARG A 211 -4.09 13.31 3.94
CA ARG A 211 -3.59 14.59 3.46
C ARG A 211 -4.63 15.42 2.70
N LYS A 212 -5.72 14.83 2.19
CA LYS A 212 -6.72 15.54 1.37
C LYS A 212 -7.74 16.25 2.24
N THR A 213 -8.05 17.50 1.91
CA THR A 213 -9.10 18.27 2.60
C THR A 213 -10.44 18.13 1.88
N ARG A 214 -11.52 18.52 2.57
CA ARG A 214 -12.87 18.50 1.99
C ARG A 214 -12.98 19.42 0.79
N GLU A 215 -12.36 20.60 0.88
CA GLU A 215 -12.36 21.62 -0.16
C GLU A 215 -11.64 21.13 -1.42
N GLN A 216 -10.54 20.38 -1.26
CA GLN A 216 -9.83 19.77 -2.39
C GLN A 216 -10.67 18.69 -3.09
N ILE A 217 -11.39 17.87 -2.31
CA ILE A 217 -12.30 16.85 -2.85
C ILE A 217 -13.46 17.51 -3.61
N ASP A 218 -14.03 18.57 -3.03
CA ASP A 218 -15.13 19.32 -3.61
C ASP A 218 -14.71 20.04 -4.90
N ALA A 219 -13.51 20.62 -4.91
CA ALA A 219 -12.92 21.25 -6.08
C ALA A 219 -12.70 20.25 -7.22
N LEU A 220 -12.23 19.04 -6.91
CA LEU A 220 -12.10 17.96 -7.90
C LEU A 220 -13.47 17.58 -8.48
N ALA A 221 -14.49 17.38 -7.63
CA ALA A 221 -15.82 17.01 -8.08
C ALA A 221 -16.46 18.09 -8.97
N ALA A 222 -16.38 19.36 -8.56
CA ALA A 222 -16.89 20.48 -9.35
C ALA A 222 -16.15 20.61 -10.71
N ALA A 223 -14.83 20.41 -10.71
CA ALA A 223 -14.03 20.49 -11.92
C ALA A 223 -14.25 19.30 -12.87
N LEU A 224 -14.64 18.12 -12.37
CA LEU A 224 -15.00 16.96 -13.18
C LEU A 224 -16.40 17.08 -13.79
N GLY A 225 -17.40 17.48 -12.99
CA GLY A 225 -18.80 17.62 -13.42
C GLY A 225 -19.04 18.69 -14.48
N GLY A 226 -18.01 19.48 -14.83
CA GLY A 226 -18.14 20.57 -15.78
C GLY A 226 -18.97 21.69 -15.18
N GLY A 227 -18.42 22.36 -14.15
CA GLY A 227 -18.82 23.73 -13.87
C GLY A 227 -18.83 24.53 -15.18
N ARG A 228 -19.94 25.25 -15.42
CA ARG A 228 -20.12 26.19 -16.53
C ARG A 228 -18.89 27.07 -16.69
#